data_AF-A0A0L0QM98-F1
#
_entry.id   AF-A0A0L0QM98-F1
#
_cell.length_a   1.000
_cell.length_b   1.000
_cell.length_c   1.000
_cell.angle_alpha   90.00
_cell.angle_beta   90.00
_cell.angle_gamma   90.00
#
_symmetry.space_group_name_H-M   'P 1'
#
loop_
_entity.id
_entity.type
_entity.pdbx_description
1 polymer ?
#
loop_
_entity_poly.entity_id
_entity_poly.type
_entity_poly.pdbx_seq_one_letter_code
_entity_poly.pdbx_strand_id
1 'polypeptide(L)'
;MKQHILMKSAFLLFLFTLVLVLSGCTQSPEKTLEELKQAVEDRDYITFYELVDKDDDVYWTEKQAQSMIEDFHDNREDYAVQLELLQQQAMALKEDNPLINEEGMLYFNKDEQLKVRTYAVTAEEGLLDGVEKLSVKIDDEKELNIDANKNDTLKLGLFGPGEYSFEAAAEYPYADVKNKGEFYVSGVSDFNQAVELGLEGKYIGIASHIPDTKLFINGKDANVNISELDGGEMNDESLFGSTLLDHNFGPISEGISLQGVAKMPWGKIKSEEVKITSDTKSYDLSPKILQDKKAQKKVTELINNYQKDKMTALVNLDDKHLKNLSNSFKKSLSKEIIQAKEQERTYAGQVLGTRIDYSKALYEEGEGGRHYVTIPIELHRTYVERYFFNKDEEPTEEYEHQEIKLEYISDKEEWIIDQEDSYYGADEDDYMKSEEVVETEF
;
A
#
# COMPACT_ATOMS: atom_id res chain seq x y z
N MET A 1 23.28 -63.10 -51.03
CA MET A 1 23.69 -62.39 -49.80
C MET A 1 24.79 -61.33 -50.00
N LYS A 2 25.69 -61.43 -51.00
CA LYS A 2 26.75 -60.43 -51.21
C LYS A 2 26.33 -59.11 -51.90
N GLN A 3 25.21 -59.08 -52.63
CA GLN A 3 24.73 -57.85 -53.30
C GLN A 3 24.04 -56.84 -52.37
N HIS A 4 23.40 -57.28 -51.28
CA HIS A 4 22.77 -56.35 -50.34
C HIS A 4 23.75 -55.66 -49.39
N ILE A 5 24.95 -56.20 -49.21
CA ILE A 5 26.01 -55.58 -48.38
C ILE A 5 26.73 -54.49 -49.18
N LEU A 6 26.94 -54.69 -50.49
CA LEU A 6 27.55 -53.70 -51.39
C LEU A 6 26.65 -52.46 -51.63
N MET A 7 25.33 -52.62 -51.69
CA MET A 7 24.40 -51.48 -51.85
C MET A 7 24.27 -50.61 -50.59
N LYS A 8 24.33 -51.21 -49.38
CA LYS A 8 24.26 -50.45 -48.12
C LYS A 8 25.54 -49.68 -47.83
N SER A 9 26.71 -50.24 -48.18
CA SER A 9 27.98 -49.51 -48.07
C SER A 9 28.11 -48.36 -49.06
N ALA A 10 27.55 -48.48 -50.27
CA ALA A 10 27.55 -47.37 -51.24
C ALA A 10 26.62 -46.23 -50.81
N PHE A 11 25.47 -46.54 -50.20
CA PHE A 11 24.55 -45.53 -49.67
C PHE A 11 25.13 -44.81 -48.44
N LEU A 12 25.81 -45.54 -47.54
CA LEU A 12 26.51 -44.92 -46.42
C LEU A 12 27.68 -44.05 -46.87
N LEU A 13 28.45 -44.48 -47.88
CA LEU A 13 29.54 -43.67 -48.44
C LEU A 13 28.99 -42.41 -49.13
N PHE A 14 27.87 -42.53 -49.85
CA PHE A 14 27.22 -41.39 -50.51
C PHE A 14 26.68 -40.38 -49.50
N LEU A 15 26.07 -40.84 -48.40
CA LEU A 15 25.60 -39.99 -47.30
C LEU A 15 26.78 -39.31 -46.59
N PHE A 16 27.89 -40.02 -46.37
CA PHE A 16 29.09 -39.45 -45.74
C PHE A 16 29.80 -38.44 -46.67
N THR A 17 29.80 -38.67 -47.99
CA THR A 17 30.30 -37.69 -48.97
C THR A 17 29.35 -36.50 -49.15
N LEU A 18 28.03 -36.66 -48.99
CA LEU A 18 27.07 -35.55 -49.03
C LEU A 18 27.22 -34.66 -47.79
N VAL A 19 27.41 -35.26 -46.61
CA VAL A 19 27.72 -34.53 -45.37
C VAL A 19 29.07 -33.82 -45.45
N LEU A 20 30.11 -34.46 -46.00
CA LEU A 20 31.43 -33.82 -46.21
C LEU A 20 31.46 -32.75 -47.31
N VAL A 21 30.56 -32.80 -48.30
CA VAL A 21 30.42 -31.77 -49.34
C VAL A 21 29.59 -30.58 -48.83
N LEU A 22 28.66 -30.78 -47.89
CA LEU A 22 27.96 -29.70 -47.19
C LEU A 22 28.85 -29.01 -46.15
N SER A 23 29.83 -29.70 -45.56
CA SER A 23 30.82 -29.10 -44.64
C SER A 23 31.99 -28.40 -45.35
N GLY A 24 32.02 -28.36 -46.69
CA GLY A 24 33.15 -27.88 -47.49
C GLY A 24 32.89 -26.65 -48.36
N CYS A 25 31.67 -26.10 -48.37
CA CYS A 25 31.44 -24.77 -48.91
C CYS A 25 31.81 -23.76 -47.82
N THR A 26 32.92 -23.04 -48.00
CA THR A 26 33.15 -21.79 -47.29
C THR A 26 31.91 -20.90 -47.52
N GLN A 27 31.05 -20.79 -46.50
CA GLN A 27 29.90 -19.89 -46.51
C GLN A 27 30.45 -18.47 -46.60
N SER A 28 30.43 -17.88 -47.80
CA SER A 28 30.76 -16.47 -47.93
C SER A 28 29.58 -15.65 -47.42
N PRO A 29 29.81 -14.42 -46.90
CA PRO A 29 28.73 -13.55 -46.44
C PRO A 29 27.60 -13.36 -47.46
N GLU A 30 27.91 -13.32 -48.76
CA GLU A 30 26.88 -13.21 -49.80
C GLU A 30 26.01 -14.47 -49.93
N LYS A 31 26.59 -15.66 -49.78
CA LYS A 31 25.81 -16.91 -49.80
C LYS A 31 24.92 -17.01 -48.57
N THR A 32 25.45 -16.67 -47.40
CA THR A 32 24.70 -16.62 -46.14
C THR A 32 23.55 -15.63 -46.24
N LEU A 33 23.74 -14.48 -46.88
CA LEU A 33 22.68 -13.49 -47.08
C LEU A 33 21.56 -13.99 -48.01
N GLU A 34 21.88 -14.70 -49.08
CA GLU A 34 20.85 -15.30 -49.95
C GLU A 34 20.09 -16.42 -49.23
N GLU A 35 20.77 -17.23 -48.42
CA GLU A 35 20.14 -18.25 -47.56
C GLU A 35 19.24 -17.61 -46.51
N LEU A 36 19.68 -16.51 -45.87
CA LEU A 36 18.88 -15.71 -44.93
C LEU A 36 17.61 -15.17 -45.61
N LYS A 37 17.75 -14.57 -46.80
CA LYS A 37 16.61 -14.03 -47.55
C LYS A 37 15.58 -15.11 -47.85
N GLN A 38 16.04 -16.26 -48.35
CA GLN A 38 15.17 -17.38 -48.66
C GLN A 38 14.46 -17.91 -47.41
N ALA A 39 15.20 -18.07 -46.30
CA ALA A 39 14.64 -18.54 -45.04
C ALA A 39 13.56 -17.59 -44.49
N VAL A 40 13.78 -16.27 -44.56
CA VAL A 40 12.76 -15.28 -44.19
C VAL A 40 11.54 -15.40 -45.12
N GLU A 41 11.72 -15.34 -46.45
CA GLU A 41 10.60 -15.39 -47.40
C GLU A 41 9.76 -16.67 -47.28
N ASP A 42 10.40 -17.82 -47.09
CA ASP A 42 9.73 -19.13 -46.96
C ASP A 42 9.21 -19.40 -45.54
N ARG A 43 9.48 -18.50 -44.58
CA ARG A 43 9.18 -18.67 -43.14
C ARG A 43 9.83 -19.91 -42.54
N ASP A 44 11.02 -20.26 -43.03
CA ASP A 44 11.84 -21.38 -42.56
C ASP A 44 12.71 -20.96 -41.36
N TYR A 45 12.09 -20.94 -40.18
CA TYR A 45 12.74 -20.53 -38.95
C TYR A 45 13.84 -21.47 -38.47
N ILE A 46 13.80 -22.76 -38.85
CA ILE A 46 14.84 -23.73 -38.49
C ILE A 46 16.12 -23.36 -39.25
N THR A 47 16.01 -23.19 -40.57
CA THR A 47 17.16 -22.76 -41.38
C THR A 47 17.67 -21.39 -40.94
N PHE A 48 16.77 -20.44 -40.64
CA PHE A 48 17.18 -19.13 -40.12
C PHE A 48 17.94 -19.23 -38.79
N TYR A 49 17.44 -20.01 -37.82
CA TYR A 49 18.08 -20.19 -36.53
C TYR A 49 19.47 -20.86 -36.67
N GLU A 50 19.59 -21.88 -37.53
CA GLU A 50 20.87 -22.56 -37.78
C GLU A 50 21.91 -21.69 -38.52
N LEU A 51 21.45 -20.72 -39.33
CA LEU A 51 22.32 -19.78 -40.04
C LEU A 51 22.93 -18.70 -39.15
N VAL A 52 22.25 -18.35 -38.06
CA VAL A 52 22.61 -17.24 -37.19
C VAL A 52 23.30 -17.77 -35.93
N ASP A 53 24.58 -17.44 -35.78
CA ASP A 53 25.36 -17.80 -34.62
C ASP A 53 25.06 -16.86 -33.43
N LYS A 54 25.24 -17.35 -32.21
CA LYS A 54 24.99 -16.61 -30.97
C LYS A 54 26.09 -16.87 -29.95
N ASP A 55 26.27 -15.92 -29.04
CA ASP A 55 27.21 -16.14 -27.93
C ASP A 55 26.59 -17.06 -26.87
N ASP A 56 27.43 -17.74 -26.10
CA ASP A 56 27.03 -18.81 -25.17
C ASP A 56 26.06 -18.33 -24.08
N ASP A 57 26.19 -17.07 -23.65
CA ASP A 57 25.39 -16.45 -22.59
C ASP A 57 24.12 -15.74 -23.09
N VAL A 58 23.91 -15.72 -24.42
CA VAL A 58 22.73 -15.13 -25.05
C VAL A 58 21.60 -16.15 -25.10
N TYR A 59 20.49 -15.82 -24.45
CA TYR A 59 19.26 -16.58 -24.54
C TYR A 59 18.52 -16.22 -25.83
N TRP A 60 18.52 -17.16 -26.78
CA TRP A 60 17.85 -17.03 -28.07
C TRP A 60 17.60 -18.43 -28.64
N THR A 61 16.33 -18.73 -28.95
CA THR A 61 15.87 -20.06 -29.38
C THR A 61 15.17 -20.00 -30.73
N GLU A 62 14.81 -21.16 -31.28
CA GLU A 62 13.99 -21.24 -32.50
C GLU A 62 12.69 -20.41 -32.40
N LYS A 63 12.10 -20.30 -31.20
CA LYS A 63 10.90 -19.49 -30.96
C LYS A 63 11.15 -18.00 -31.27
N GLN A 64 12.28 -17.46 -30.82
CA GLN A 64 12.64 -16.07 -31.08
C GLN A 64 13.06 -15.84 -32.53
N ALA A 65 13.76 -16.79 -33.14
CA ALA A 65 14.04 -16.77 -34.58
C ALA A 65 12.74 -16.73 -35.40
N GLN A 66 11.75 -17.54 -35.03
CA GLN A 66 10.43 -17.50 -35.64
C GLN A 66 9.77 -16.13 -35.46
N SER A 67 9.72 -15.61 -34.24
CA SER A 67 9.15 -14.29 -33.94
C SER A 67 9.80 -13.17 -34.76
N MET A 68 11.12 -13.21 -34.92
CA MET A 68 11.87 -12.23 -35.72
C MET A 68 11.56 -12.34 -37.22
N ILE A 69 11.40 -13.54 -37.77
CA ILE A 69 10.95 -13.73 -39.16
C ILE A 69 9.56 -13.15 -39.36
N GLU A 70 8.64 -13.41 -38.43
CA GLU A 70 7.29 -12.87 -38.47
C GLU A 70 7.31 -11.33 -38.44
N ASP A 71 8.13 -10.73 -37.57
CA ASP A 71 8.35 -9.29 -37.53
C ASP A 71 8.91 -8.75 -38.86
N PHE A 72 9.85 -9.43 -39.51
CA PHE A 72 10.32 -9.04 -40.84
C PHE A 72 9.24 -9.11 -41.93
N HIS A 73 8.26 -10.01 -41.80
CA HIS A 73 7.13 -10.06 -42.72
C HIS A 73 6.14 -8.92 -42.46
N ASP A 74 5.85 -8.65 -41.19
CA ASP A 74 4.91 -7.62 -40.78
C ASP A 74 5.48 -6.21 -41.00
N ASN A 75 6.80 -6.05 -40.80
CA ASN A 75 7.57 -4.81 -40.91
C ASN A 75 8.64 -4.92 -42.01
N ARG A 76 8.17 -5.00 -43.27
CA ARG A 76 9.05 -5.13 -44.46
C ARG A 76 10.10 -4.03 -44.62
N GLU A 77 9.85 -2.85 -44.05
CA GLU A 77 10.82 -1.74 -44.05
C GLU A 77 12.03 -2.05 -43.17
N ASP A 78 11.80 -2.50 -41.93
CA ASP A 78 12.86 -2.89 -40.99
C ASP A 78 13.68 -4.06 -41.53
N TYR A 79 13.00 -5.02 -42.18
CA TYR A 79 13.69 -6.09 -42.88
C TYR A 79 14.59 -5.58 -44.01
N ALA A 80 14.10 -4.63 -44.82
CA ALA A 80 14.90 -4.04 -45.90
C ALA A 80 16.13 -3.30 -45.37
N VAL A 81 15.99 -2.55 -44.26
CA VAL A 81 17.10 -1.87 -43.57
C VAL A 81 18.11 -2.89 -43.05
N GLN A 82 17.65 -3.96 -42.38
CA GLN A 82 18.52 -5.02 -41.90
C GLN A 82 19.30 -5.70 -43.04
N LEU A 83 18.66 -5.95 -44.19
CA LEU A 83 19.33 -6.50 -45.37
C LEU A 83 20.37 -5.53 -45.94
N GLU A 84 20.08 -4.23 -45.98
CA GLU A 84 21.03 -3.22 -46.43
C GLU A 84 22.28 -3.19 -45.54
N LEU A 85 22.10 -3.18 -44.21
CA LEU A 85 23.20 -3.25 -43.25
C LEU A 85 24.07 -4.49 -43.46
N LEU A 86 23.45 -5.66 -43.63
CA LEU A 86 24.18 -6.92 -43.88
C LEU A 86 24.91 -6.91 -45.24
N GLN A 87 24.33 -6.30 -46.27
CA GLN A 87 25.00 -6.16 -47.58
C GLN A 87 26.24 -5.26 -47.49
N GLN A 88 26.13 -4.13 -46.77
CA GLN A 88 27.27 -3.24 -46.53
C GLN A 88 28.38 -3.97 -45.76
N GLN A 89 28.04 -4.75 -44.74
CA GLN A 89 29.01 -5.55 -43.98
C GLN A 89 29.66 -6.64 -44.83
N ALA A 90 28.89 -7.35 -45.67
CA ALA A 90 29.43 -8.35 -46.60
C ALA A 90 30.41 -7.73 -47.61
N MET A 91 30.09 -6.54 -48.16
CA MET A 91 31.00 -5.80 -49.05
C MET A 91 32.26 -5.35 -48.30
N ALA A 92 32.13 -4.87 -47.06
CA ALA A 92 33.26 -4.45 -46.26
C ALA A 92 34.22 -5.61 -45.96
N LEU A 93 33.70 -6.79 -45.60
CA LEU A 93 34.51 -8.01 -45.42
C LEU A 93 35.28 -8.39 -46.69
N LYS A 94 34.61 -8.34 -47.84
CA LYS A 94 35.23 -8.64 -49.13
C LYS A 94 36.34 -7.67 -49.54
N GLU A 95 36.18 -6.40 -49.18
CA GLU A 95 37.14 -5.32 -49.49
C GLU A 95 38.19 -5.12 -48.39
N ASP A 96 38.17 -5.92 -47.32
CA ASP A 96 39.01 -5.76 -46.12
C ASP A 96 38.88 -4.37 -45.47
N ASN A 97 37.66 -3.81 -45.53
CA ASN A 97 37.30 -2.55 -44.90
C ASN A 97 36.82 -2.77 -43.45
N PRO A 98 36.90 -1.75 -42.58
CA PRO A 98 36.33 -1.83 -41.23
C PRO A 98 34.83 -2.14 -41.26
N LEU A 99 34.41 -3.12 -40.46
CA LEU A 99 33.00 -3.45 -40.23
C LEU A 99 32.32 -2.42 -39.33
N ILE A 100 31.12 -1.98 -39.72
CA ILE A 100 30.24 -1.13 -38.90
C ILE A 100 29.13 -2.02 -38.35
N ASN A 101 29.24 -2.37 -37.07
CA ASN A 101 28.33 -3.29 -36.38
C ASN A 101 27.60 -2.61 -35.21
N GLU A 102 27.38 -1.30 -35.32
CA GLU A 102 26.73 -0.48 -34.29
C GLU A 102 25.20 -0.56 -34.37
N GLU A 103 24.67 -1.04 -35.49
CA GLU A 103 23.24 -1.10 -35.77
C GLU A 103 22.76 -2.49 -36.20
N GLY A 104 21.46 -2.72 -36.13
CA GLY A 104 20.78 -3.92 -36.61
C GLY A 104 20.67 -5.05 -35.59
N MET A 105 19.64 -5.87 -35.79
CA MET A 105 19.32 -7.09 -35.03
C MET A 105 20.22 -8.28 -35.41
N LEU A 106 20.82 -8.27 -36.61
CA LEU A 106 21.83 -9.22 -37.07
C LEU A 106 23.07 -8.49 -37.58
N TYR A 107 24.24 -9.12 -37.51
CA TYR A 107 25.48 -8.57 -38.07
C TYR A 107 26.48 -9.65 -38.48
N PHE A 108 27.38 -9.36 -39.42
CA PHE A 108 28.54 -10.22 -39.67
C PHE A 108 29.71 -9.88 -38.74
N ASN A 109 30.38 -10.89 -38.20
CA ASN A 109 31.64 -10.70 -37.48
C ASN A 109 32.85 -10.76 -38.44
N LYS A 110 34.07 -10.58 -37.90
CA LYS A 110 35.32 -10.61 -38.69
C LYS A 110 35.65 -11.98 -39.27
N ASP A 111 35.05 -13.04 -38.73
CA ASP A 111 35.22 -14.42 -39.18
C ASP A 111 34.15 -14.81 -40.21
N GLU A 112 33.47 -13.82 -40.80
CA GLU A 112 32.42 -13.96 -41.82
C GLU A 112 31.16 -14.70 -41.34
N GLN A 113 30.98 -14.86 -40.02
CA GLN A 113 29.81 -15.49 -39.42
C GLN A 113 28.68 -14.48 -39.21
N LEU A 114 27.46 -14.87 -39.57
CA LEU A 114 26.26 -14.10 -39.24
C LEU A 114 25.93 -14.32 -37.76
N LYS A 115 25.86 -13.23 -36.98
CA LYS A 115 25.61 -13.22 -35.55
C LYS A 115 24.30 -12.54 -35.22
N VAL A 116 23.64 -13.03 -34.17
CA VAL A 116 22.51 -12.36 -33.54
C VAL A 116 22.98 -11.22 -32.65
N ARG A 117 22.24 -10.10 -32.63
CA ARG A 117 22.51 -8.99 -31.72
C ARG A 117 22.16 -9.36 -30.28
N THR A 118 23.01 -8.95 -29.35
CA THR A 118 22.83 -9.18 -27.91
C THR A 118 22.24 -7.95 -27.23
N TYR A 119 21.17 -8.16 -26.47
CA TYR A 119 20.48 -7.14 -25.69
C TYR A 119 20.60 -7.42 -24.20
N ALA A 120 20.96 -6.41 -23.43
CA ALA A 120 20.92 -6.45 -21.98
C ALA A 120 19.50 -6.12 -21.50
N VAL A 121 18.82 -7.12 -20.95
CA VAL A 121 17.44 -6.95 -20.45
C VAL A 121 17.47 -6.81 -18.94
N THR A 122 16.78 -5.78 -18.45
CA THR A 122 16.63 -5.42 -17.03
C THR A 122 15.15 -5.27 -16.68
N ALA A 123 14.79 -5.46 -15.41
CA ALA A 123 13.48 -5.04 -14.91
C ALA A 123 13.54 -3.59 -14.43
N GLU A 124 12.44 -2.85 -14.56
CA GLU A 124 12.35 -1.45 -14.15
C GLU A 124 12.60 -1.23 -12.65
N GLU A 125 13.23 -0.09 -12.30
CA GLU A 125 13.75 0.21 -10.96
C GLU A 125 12.66 0.32 -9.87
N GLY A 126 11.41 0.65 -10.23
CA GLY A 126 10.30 0.81 -9.28
C GLY A 126 9.74 -0.48 -8.67
N LEU A 127 10.17 -1.65 -9.18
CA LEU A 127 9.58 -2.95 -8.84
C LEU A 127 10.03 -3.53 -7.49
N LEU A 128 11.08 -2.99 -6.85
CA LEU A 128 11.78 -3.68 -5.75
C LEU A 128 11.48 -3.17 -4.35
N ASP A 129 10.74 -2.06 -4.19
CA ASP A 129 10.50 -1.53 -2.84
C ASP A 129 9.66 -2.52 -2.01
N GLY A 130 10.20 -2.91 -0.86
CA GLY A 130 9.57 -3.90 0.03
C GLY A 130 9.52 -5.35 -0.46
N VAL A 131 10.13 -5.70 -1.61
CA VAL A 131 10.17 -7.10 -2.09
C VAL A 131 11.19 -7.92 -1.29
N GLU A 132 10.78 -9.03 -0.69
CA GLU A 132 11.67 -9.95 0.02
C GLU A 132 12.31 -10.97 -0.93
N LYS A 133 11.53 -11.53 -1.85
CA LYS A 133 12.00 -12.49 -2.86
C LYS A 133 11.34 -12.24 -4.21
N LEU A 134 12.13 -12.40 -5.28
CA LEU A 134 11.66 -12.31 -6.65
C LEU A 134 12.05 -13.56 -7.44
N SER A 135 11.08 -14.14 -8.14
CA SER A 135 11.29 -15.22 -9.11
C SER A 135 10.79 -14.76 -10.47
N VAL A 136 11.60 -14.92 -11.50
CA VAL A 136 11.21 -14.65 -12.90
C VAL A 136 11.57 -15.86 -13.75
N LYS A 137 10.61 -16.35 -14.52
CA LYS A 137 10.76 -17.46 -15.44
C LYS A 137 10.49 -16.98 -16.86
N ILE A 138 11.45 -17.12 -17.77
CA ILE A 138 11.34 -16.72 -19.17
C ILE A 138 11.14 -17.96 -20.05
N ASP A 139 10.11 -17.92 -20.90
CA ASP A 139 9.73 -18.98 -21.84
C ASP A 139 9.70 -20.39 -21.24
N ASP A 140 9.25 -20.50 -19.98
CA ASP A 140 9.20 -21.75 -19.23
C ASP A 140 10.53 -22.49 -19.01
N GLU A 141 11.67 -21.92 -19.41
CA GLU A 141 12.98 -22.58 -19.36
C GLU A 141 13.97 -21.84 -18.46
N LYS A 142 14.12 -20.53 -18.65
CA LYS A 142 15.13 -19.74 -17.94
C LYS A 142 14.54 -19.20 -16.64
N GLU A 143 14.96 -19.79 -15.52
CA GLU A 143 14.54 -19.38 -14.18
C GLU A 143 15.59 -18.51 -13.51
N LEU A 144 15.15 -17.40 -12.94
CA LEU A 144 15.96 -16.42 -12.21
C LEU A 144 15.36 -16.25 -10.82
N ASN A 145 16.14 -16.59 -9.80
CA ASN A 145 15.77 -16.37 -8.40
C ASN A 145 16.67 -15.26 -7.85
N ILE A 146 16.07 -14.14 -7.47
CA ILE A 146 16.79 -12.91 -7.12
C ILE A 146 16.40 -12.47 -5.70
N ASP A 147 17.43 -12.21 -4.90
CA ASP A 147 17.30 -11.56 -3.60
C ASP A 147 17.33 -10.05 -3.84
N ALA A 148 16.15 -9.42 -3.80
CA ALA A 148 15.96 -8.01 -4.13
C ALA A 148 16.76 -7.08 -3.20
N ASN A 149 17.08 -7.52 -1.97
CA ASN A 149 17.82 -6.73 -0.97
C ASN A 149 19.30 -6.46 -1.32
N LYS A 150 19.79 -6.91 -2.48
CA LYS A 150 21.23 -6.88 -2.83
C LYS A 150 21.58 -6.21 -4.15
N ASN A 151 20.61 -5.82 -4.99
CA ASN A 151 20.88 -5.33 -6.33
C ASN A 151 20.07 -4.07 -6.65
N ASP A 152 20.75 -2.99 -6.99
CA ASP A 152 20.14 -1.71 -7.40
C ASP A 152 19.49 -1.77 -8.80
N THR A 153 19.85 -2.76 -9.62
CA THR A 153 19.24 -2.99 -10.94
C THR A 153 19.07 -4.48 -11.21
N LEU A 154 17.84 -4.91 -11.47
CA LEU A 154 17.51 -6.31 -11.69
C LEU A 154 17.86 -6.73 -13.12
N LYS A 155 18.97 -7.44 -13.31
CA LYS A 155 19.36 -7.96 -14.64
C LYS A 155 18.65 -9.29 -14.91
N LEU A 156 17.83 -9.34 -15.97
CA LEU A 156 17.22 -10.58 -16.47
C LEU A 156 18.19 -11.37 -17.37
N GLY A 157 19.23 -10.71 -17.87
CA GLY A 157 20.34 -11.32 -18.58
C GLY A 157 20.46 -10.83 -20.02
N LEU A 158 21.14 -11.61 -20.85
CA LEU A 158 21.38 -11.30 -22.24
C LEU A 158 20.44 -12.11 -23.15
N PHE A 159 19.87 -11.42 -24.13
CA PHE A 159 18.82 -11.95 -25.00
C PHE A 159 19.10 -11.58 -26.47
N GLY A 160 18.67 -12.43 -27.39
CA GLY A 160 18.57 -12.06 -28.81
C GLY A 160 17.31 -11.23 -29.10
N PRO A 161 17.15 -10.70 -30.31
CA PRO A 161 15.91 -10.09 -30.76
C PRO A 161 14.80 -11.14 -30.90
N GLY A 162 13.57 -10.72 -30.66
CA GLY A 162 12.39 -11.57 -30.70
C GLY A 162 11.46 -11.35 -29.51
N GLU A 163 10.34 -12.06 -29.52
CA GLU A 163 9.33 -12.05 -28.47
C GLU A 163 9.59 -13.11 -27.40
N TYR A 164 9.43 -12.72 -26.14
CA TYR A 164 9.63 -13.55 -24.96
C TYR A 164 8.41 -13.49 -24.07
N SER A 165 8.06 -14.62 -23.47
CA SER A 165 7.05 -14.70 -22.42
C SER A 165 7.71 -14.79 -21.05
N PHE A 166 7.08 -14.23 -20.03
CA PHE A 166 7.55 -14.33 -18.65
C PHE A 166 6.44 -14.69 -17.67
N GLU A 167 6.84 -15.40 -16.61
CA GLU A 167 6.07 -15.54 -15.38
C GLU A 167 6.91 -14.96 -14.23
N ALA A 168 6.38 -13.98 -13.53
CA ALA A 168 7.06 -13.33 -12.42
C ALA A 168 6.26 -13.47 -11.12
N ALA A 169 6.97 -13.61 -10.01
CA ALA A 169 6.38 -13.72 -8.67
C ALA A 169 7.24 -12.95 -7.66
N ALA A 170 6.62 -12.02 -6.94
CA ALA A 170 7.22 -11.28 -5.83
C ALA A 170 6.55 -11.63 -4.50
N GLU A 171 7.36 -11.91 -3.49
CA GLU A 171 6.95 -12.09 -2.09
C GLU A 171 7.20 -10.77 -1.35
N TYR A 172 6.13 -10.17 -0.83
CA TYR A 172 6.13 -9.02 0.07
C TYR A 172 5.78 -9.47 1.50
N PRO A 173 6.06 -8.67 2.54
CA PRO A 173 5.75 -9.04 3.93
C PRO A 173 4.28 -9.42 4.17
N TYR A 174 3.36 -8.84 3.39
CA TYR A 174 1.92 -9.03 3.55
C TYR A 174 1.19 -9.41 2.25
N ALA A 175 1.91 -9.74 1.17
CA ALA A 175 1.30 -10.17 -0.08
C ALA A 175 2.22 -11.01 -0.96
N ASP A 176 1.62 -11.90 -1.74
CA ASP A 176 2.28 -12.54 -2.88
C ASP A 176 1.67 -11.97 -4.17
N VAL A 177 2.50 -11.37 -5.02
CA VAL A 177 2.06 -10.83 -6.31
C VAL A 177 2.64 -11.68 -7.41
N LYS A 178 1.80 -12.07 -8.37
CA LYS A 178 2.20 -12.87 -9.53
C LYS A 178 1.66 -12.23 -10.78
N ASN A 179 2.49 -12.18 -11.81
CA ASN A 179 2.09 -11.69 -13.11
C ASN A 179 2.66 -12.57 -14.22
N LYS A 180 1.99 -12.56 -15.36
CA LYS A 180 2.48 -13.15 -16.60
C LYS A 180 2.36 -12.11 -17.69
N GLY A 181 3.36 -12.04 -18.55
CA GLY A 181 3.36 -11.10 -19.64
C GLY A 181 4.34 -11.50 -20.72
N GLU A 182 4.51 -10.60 -21.66
CA GLU A 182 5.39 -10.76 -22.81
C GLU A 182 6.21 -9.49 -22.98
N PHE A 183 7.41 -9.60 -23.53
CA PHE A 183 8.21 -8.46 -23.95
C PHE A 183 8.89 -8.77 -25.27
N TYR A 184 9.07 -7.72 -26.08
CA TYR A 184 9.72 -7.80 -27.38
C TYR A 184 11.07 -7.10 -27.34
N VAL A 185 12.08 -7.72 -27.93
CA VAL A 185 13.42 -7.17 -28.04
C VAL A 185 13.73 -6.93 -29.52
N SER A 186 13.91 -5.66 -29.92
CA SER A 186 14.15 -5.32 -31.33
C SER A 186 14.92 -4.01 -31.56
N GLY A 187 15.53 -3.44 -30.52
CA GLY A 187 16.26 -2.18 -30.65
C GLY A 187 17.35 -2.24 -31.72
N VAL A 188 17.30 -1.35 -32.71
CA VAL A 188 18.28 -1.36 -33.82
C VAL A 188 19.57 -0.63 -33.49
N SER A 189 19.58 0.22 -32.47
CA SER A 189 20.74 1.04 -32.06
C SER A 189 20.89 1.23 -30.55
N ASP A 190 19.86 0.87 -29.76
CA ASP A 190 19.97 0.69 -28.32
C ASP A 190 19.77 -0.78 -27.98
N PHE A 191 20.75 -1.35 -27.28
CA PHE A 191 20.78 -2.75 -26.92
C PHE A 191 20.51 -2.96 -25.43
N ASN A 192 19.92 -1.97 -24.76
CA ASN A 192 19.40 -2.09 -23.41
C ASN A 192 17.88 -2.05 -23.45
N GLN A 193 17.25 -3.02 -22.79
CA GLN A 193 15.79 -3.10 -22.68
C GLN A 193 15.38 -3.14 -21.22
N ALA A 194 14.45 -2.28 -20.84
CA ALA A 194 13.75 -2.35 -19.57
C ALA A 194 12.41 -3.09 -19.77
N VAL A 195 12.07 -3.98 -18.84
CA VAL A 195 10.83 -4.76 -18.85
C VAL A 195 10.05 -4.48 -17.58
N GLU A 196 8.79 -4.10 -17.76
CA GLU A 196 7.84 -3.96 -16.67
C GLU A 196 7.26 -5.34 -16.32
N LEU A 197 7.57 -5.84 -15.12
CA LEU A 197 7.07 -7.16 -14.68
C LEU A 197 5.63 -7.08 -14.13
N GLY A 198 5.09 -5.89 -13.89
CA GLY A 198 3.74 -5.68 -13.36
C GLY A 198 3.50 -6.39 -12.02
N LEU A 199 4.46 -6.28 -11.09
CA LEU A 199 4.39 -6.92 -9.77
C LEU A 199 3.83 -5.99 -8.69
N GLU A 200 3.12 -4.94 -9.10
CA GLU A 200 2.43 -4.04 -8.19
C GLU A 200 1.25 -4.78 -7.52
N GLY A 201 1.32 -4.92 -6.20
CA GLY A 201 0.21 -5.49 -5.45
C GLY A 201 -0.80 -4.44 -5.01
N LYS A 202 -1.84 -4.87 -4.29
CA LYS A 202 -2.89 -3.97 -3.80
C LYS A 202 -2.36 -3.10 -2.65
N TYR A 203 -2.56 -1.79 -2.77
CA TYR A 203 -2.40 -0.83 -1.68
C TYR A 203 -3.77 -0.42 -1.14
N ILE A 204 -3.79 -0.01 0.13
CA ILE A 204 -4.98 0.49 0.82
C ILE A 204 -4.63 1.78 1.57
N GLY A 205 -5.67 2.53 1.92
CA GLY A 205 -5.60 3.61 2.89
C GLY A 205 -5.83 3.11 4.32
N ILE A 206 -4.96 3.48 5.24
CA ILE A 206 -5.21 3.32 6.67
C ILE A 206 -4.98 4.63 7.40
N ALA A 207 -5.82 4.94 8.37
CA ALA A 207 -5.69 6.16 9.16
C ALA A 207 -6.14 5.97 10.61
N SER A 208 -5.72 6.90 11.47
CA SER A 208 -6.12 6.98 12.87
C SER A 208 -6.24 8.43 13.33
N HIS A 209 -7.25 8.75 14.13
CA HIS A 209 -7.35 10.03 14.85
C HIS A 209 -6.61 10.01 16.20
N ILE A 210 -6.07 8.86 16.62
CA ILE A 210 -5.25 8.75 17.83
C ILE A 210 -3.77 8.80 17.44
N PRO A 211 -2.99 9.78 17.93
CA PRO A 211 -1.55 9.83 17.74
C PRO A 211 -0.85 8.54 18.18
N ASP A 212 0.29 8.24 17.56
CA ASP A 212 1.13 7.07 17.89
C ASP A 212 0.41 5.72 17.81
N THR A 213 -0.64 5.62 17.00
CA THR A 213 -1.34 4.34 16.77
C THR A 213 -0.45 3.40 15.97
N LYS A 214 -0.08 2.26 16.57
CA LYS A 214 0.64 1.18 15.90
C LYS A 214 -0.30 0.27 15.14
N LEU A 215 0.10 -0.11 13.93
CA LEU A 215 -0.62 -1.08 13.11
C LEU A 215 -0.32 -2.51 13.58
N PHE A 216 -1.37 -3.29 13.80
CA PHE A 216 -1.30 -4.72 14.05
C PHE A 216 -1.89 -5.47 12.85
N ILE A 217 -1.15 -6.47 12.36
CA ILE A 217 -1.54 -7.32 11.23
C ILE A 217 -1.65 -8.75 11.73
N ASN A 218 -2.82 -9.37 11.56
CA ASN A 218 -3.14 -10.71 12.07
C ASN A 218 -2.77 -10.87 13.56
N GLY A 219 -3.01 -9.82 14.36
CA GLY A 219 -2.74 -9.78 15.79
C GLY A 219 -1.28 -9.56 16.19
N LYS A 220 -0.36 -9.33 15.25
CA LYS A 220 1.06 -9.04 15.50
C LYS A 220 1.39 -7.58 15.17
N ASP A 221 2.27 -6.97 15.96
CA ASP A 221 2.76 -5.62 15.71
C ASP A 221 3.55 -5.58 14.38
N ALA A 222 3.16 -4.70 13.47
CA ALA A 222 3.80 -4.51 12.16
C ALA A 222 4.99 -3.54 12.23
N ASN A 223 5.27 -2.95 13.40
CA ASN A 223 6.26 -1.89 13.61
C ASN A 223 6.01 -0.66 12.70
N VAL A 224 4.75 -0.39 12.39
CA VAL A 224 4.31 0.77 11.59
C VAL A 224 3.49 1.69 12.48
N ASN A 225 3.86 2.98 12.51
CA ASN A 225 3.06 4.02 13.12
C ASN A 225 2.11 4.60 12.07
N ILE A 226 0.80 4.48 12.27
CA ILE A 226 -0.19 4.92 11.28
C ILE A 226 -0.10 6.43 11.06
N SER A 227 0.14 7.22 12.12
CA SER A 227 0.26 8.68 12.00
C SER A 227 1.53 9.14 11.26
N GLU A 228 2.52 8.26 11.08
CA GLU A 228 3.73 8.59 10.31
C GLU A 228 3.58 8.27 8.80
N LEU A 229 2.48 7.61 8.41
CA LEU A 229 2.18 7.36 7.00
C LEU A 229 1.65 8.63 6.34
N ASP A 230 1.96 8.82 5.06
CA ASP A 230 1.36 9.89 4.28
C ASP A 230 -0.18 9.75 4.27
N GLY A 231 -0.89 10.81 4.63
CA GLY A 231 -2.34 10.80 4.86
C GLY A 231 -2.86 9.82 5.92
N GLY A 232 -1.99 9.32 6.81
CA GLY A 232 -2.35 8.42 7.90
C GLY A 232 -2.91 9.11 9.14
N GLU A 233 -2.71 10.43 9.27
CA GLU A 233 -3.38 11.27 10.26
C GLU A 233 -4.77 11.69 9.73
N MET A 234 -5.82 11.41 10.51
CA MET A 234 -7.13 12.00 10.26
C MET A 234 -7.15 13.41 10.84
N ASN A 235 -7.14 14.44 9.99
CA ASN A 235 -7.37 15.82 10.41
C ASN A 235 -8.86 16.19 10.28
N ASP A 236 -9.29 17.29 10.89
CA ASP A 236 -10.69 17.74 10.83
C ASP A 236 -11.19 17.93 9.38
N GLU A 237 -10.32 18.22 8.41
CA GLU A 237 -10.67 18.31 6.98
C GLU A 237 -11.01 16.93 6.36
N SER A 238 -10.47 15.83 6.89
CA SER A 238 -10.80 14.45 6.51
C SER A 238 -12.14 13.97 7.07
N LEU A 239 -12.64 14.58 8.16
CA LEU A 239 -13.97 14.29 8.72
C LEU A 239 -15.11 14.86 7.84
N PHE A 240 -14.84 15.87 7.02
CA PHE A 240 -15.85 16.55 6.18
C PHE A 240 -15.77 16.22 4.68
N GLY A 241 -15.18 15.07 4.31
CA GLY A 241 -15.29 14.50 2.97
C GLY A 241 -14.02 14.53 2.12
N SER A 242 -12.85 14.80 2.69
CA SER A 242 -11.58 14.44 2.05
C SER A 242 -11.37 12.93 2.17
N THR A 243 -11.31 12.28 1.01
CA THR A 243 -11.15 10.82 0.88
C THR A 243 -9.83 10.42 1.55
N LEU A 244 -9.87 9.48 2.50
CA LEU A 244 -8.66 8.80 2.98
C LEU A 244 -7.80 8.45 1.76
N LEU A 245 -6.48 8.70 1.80
CA LEU A 245 -5.62 8.32 0.68
C LEU A 245 -5.80 6.82 0.44
N ASP A 246 -6.27 6.44 -0.76
CA ASP A 246 -6.59 5.05 -1.09
C ASP A 246 -5.35 4.12 -1.14
N HIS A 247 -4.15 4.62 -0.80
CA HIS A 247 -2.86 4.01 -1.13
C HIS A 247 -1.70 4.57 -0.27
N ASN A 248 -1.73 4.34 1.04
CA ASN A 248 -0.60 4.67 1.93
C ASN A 248 0.04 3.44 2.60
N PHE A 249 -0.54 2.26 2.42
CA PHE A 249 -0.02 1.02 2.98
C PHE A 249 -0.21 -0.17 2.03
N GLY A 250 0.86 -0.91 1.80
CA GLY A 250 0.87 -2.09 0.94
C GLY A 250 2.28 -2.42 0.44
N PRO A 251 2.42 -3.44 -0.43
CA PRO A 251 1.34 -4.30 -0.91
C PRO A 251 0.73 -5.22 0.14
N ILE A 252 -0.57 -5.50 0.05
CA ILE A 252 -1.28 -6.35 1.02
C ILE A 252 -2.38 -7.22 0.39
N SER A 253 -2.50 -8.47 0.87
CA SER A 253 -3.50 -9.44 0.40
C SER A 253 -4.85 -9.33 1.09
N GLU A 254 -5.89 -9.81 0.41
CA GLU A 254 -7.23 -9.98 0.98
C GLU A 254 -7.27 -10.98 2.14
N GLY A 255 -8.23 -10.80 3.04
CA GLY A 255 -8.43 -11.66 4.20
C GLY A 255 -7.48 -11.41 5.37
N ILE A 256 -6.42 -10.62 5.17
CA ILE A 256 -5.55 -10.15 6.26
C ILE A 256 -6.36 -9.23 7.19
N SER A 257 -6.14 -9.41 8.49
CA SER A 257 -6.83 -8.64 9.54
C SER A 257 -5.95 -7.49 10.02
N LEU A 258 -6.53 -6.29 10.12
CA LEU A 258 -5.88 -5.06 10.57
C LEU A 258 -6.50 -4.59 11.89
N GLN A 259 -5.68 -4.03 12.77
CA GLN A 259 -6.13 -3.39 14.01
C GLN A 259 -5.17 -2.26 14.37
N GLY A 260 -5.69 -1.08 14.69
CA GLY A 260 -4.92 0.00 15.29
C GLY A 260 -4.82 -0.18 16.80
N VAL A 261 -3.65 0.13 17.34
CA VAL A 261 -3.34 -0.07 18.74
C VAL A 261 -2.54 1.10 19.29
N ALA A 262 -3.10 1.80 20.26
CA ALA A 262 -2.42 2.91 20.95
C ALA A 262 -2.14 2.58 22.41
N LYS A 263 -1.06 3.16 22.93
CA LYS A 263 -0.69 3.07 24.35
C LYS A 263 -0.96 4.40 25.03
N MET A 264 -2.02 4.44 25.83
CA MET A 264 -2.39 5.60 26.62
C MET A 264 -1.81 5.51 28.03
N PRO A 265 -1.73 6.63 28.77
CA PRO A 265 -1.35 6.61 30.19
C PRO A 265 -2.23 5.69 31.04
N TRP A 266 -3.53 5.61 30.73
CA TRP A 266 -4.49 4.74 31.42
C TRP A 266 -4.55 3.31 30.86
N GLY A 267 -3.73 2.97 29.88
CA GLY A 267 -3.62 1.61 29.35
C GLY A 267 -3.66 1.52 27.83
N LYS A 268 -3.67 0.27 27.36
CA LYS A 268 -3.68 -0.06 25.93
C LYS A 268 -5.10 -0.02 25.39
N ILE A 269 -5.32 0.74 24.33
CA ILE A 269 -6.60 0.80 23.60
C ILE A 269 -6.44 0.23 22.19
N LYS A 270 -7.55 -0.23 21.61
CA LYS A 270 -7.57 -0.92 20.32
C LYS A 270 -8.74 -0.44 19.47
N SER A 271 -8.55 -0.44 18.15
CA SER A 271 -9.65 -0.33 17.21
C SER A 271 -10.39 -1.65 17.10
N GLU A 272 -11.53 -1.62 16.43
CA GLU A 272 -12.12 -2.85 15.91
C GLU A 272 -11.14 -3.53 14.93
N GLU A 273 -11.15 -4.86 14.93
CA GLU A 273 -10.38 -5.63 13.97
C GLU A 273 -11.16 -5.73 12.67
N VAL A 274 -10.55 -5.27 11.58
CA VAL A 274 -11.17 -5.25 10.24
C VAL A 274 -10.42 -6.20 9.31
N LYS A 275 -11.13 -6.82 8.37
CA LYS A 275 -10.51 -7.69 7.36
C LYS A 275 -10.46 -7.01 6.01
N ILE A 276 -9.34 -7.18 5.31
CA ILE A 276 -9.19 -6.63 3.97
C ILE A 276 -10.11 -7.35 2.99
N THR A 277 -10.90 -6.57 2.26
CA THR A 277 -11.79 -7.03 1.18
C THR A 277 -11.38 -6.42 -0.16
N SER A 278 -11.93 -6.94 -1.26
CA SER A 278 -11.73 -6.39 -2.62
C SER A 278 -12.26 -4.97 -2.77
N ASP A 279 -13.42 -4.71 -2.18
CA ASP A 279 -14.25 -3.54 -2.48
C ASP A 279 -13.92 -2.32 -1.61
N THR A 280 -13.24 -2.55 -0.49
CA THR A 280 -12.84 -1.49 0.44
C THR A 280 -11.42 -1.00 0.11
N LYS A 281 -11.31 0.30 -0.10
CA LYS A 281 -10.04 0.99 -0.40
C LYS A 281 -9.35 1.55 0.82
N SER A 282 -10.10 1.87 1.88
CA SER A 282 -9.55 2.51 3.07
C SER A 282 -10.23 2.05 4.36
N TYR A 283 -9.50 2.13 5.47
CA TYR A 283 -9.93 1.69 6.79
C TYR A 283 -9.60 2.74 7.85
N ASP A 284 -10.59 3.09 8.66
CA ASP A 284 -10.38 3.79 9.93
C ASP A 284 -9.96 2.77 10.98
N LEU A 285 -8.72 2.88 11.44
CA LEU A 285 -8.13 2.03 12.46
C LEU A 285 -7.97 2.77 13.78
N SER A 286 -8.78 3.79 14.02
CA SER A 286 -8.72 4.57 15.25
C SER A 286 -9.13 3.74 16.47
N PRO A 287 -8.27 3.65 17.50
CA PRO A 287 -8.64 3.01 18.76
C PRO A 287 -9.78 3.74 19.47
N LYS A 288 -10.82 2.99 19.89
CA LYS A 288 -11.91 3.60 20.66
C LYS A 288 -11.45 3.87 22.10
N ILE A 289 -11.75 5.07 22.57
CA ILE A 289 -11.37 5.54 23.90
C ILE A 289 -12.35 4.99 24.95
N LEU A 290 -11.84 4.63 26.13
CA LEU A 290 -12.65 4.16 27.27
C LEU A 290 -13.61 3.00 26.93
N GLN A 291 -13.23 2.04 26.07
CA GLN A 291 -14.05 0.85 25.83
C GLN A 291 -14.14 -0.12 27.02
N ASP A 292 -13.15 -0.11 27.90
CA ASP A 292 -13.14 -1.03 29.04
C ASP A 292 -14.27 -0.69 30.02
N LYS A 293 -15.16 -1.64 30.28
CA LYS A 293 -16.34 -1.43 31.15
C LYS A 293 -15.97 -0.99 32.58
N LYS A 294 -14.78 -1.33 33.09
CA LYS A 294 -14.35 -0.85 34.42
C LYS A 294 -13.90 0.61 34.34
N ALA A 295 -13.22 1.00 33.27
CA ALA A 295 -12.88 2.40 33.01
C ALA A 295 -14.16 3.24 32.82
N GLN A 296 -15.11 2.79 31.99
CA GLN A 296 -16.42 3.45 31.83
C GLN A 296 -17.12 3.62 33.16
N LYS A 297 -17.20 2.57 33.99
CA LYS A 297 -17.84 2.67 35.30
C LYS A 297 -17.19 3.75 36.19
N LYS A 298 -15.86 3.83 36.23
CA LYS A 298 -15.15 4.85 37.02
C LYS A 298 -15.43 6.27 36.51
N VAL A 299 -15.40 6.45 35.20
CA VAL A 299 -15.66 7.75 34.56
C VAL A 299 -17.13 8.16 34.72
N THR A 300 -18.07 7.24 34.54
CA THR A 300 -19.50 7.45 34.81
C THR A 300 -19.73 7.86 36.26
N GLU A 301 -19.12 7.16 37.22
CA GLU A 301 -19.20 7.53 38.64
C GLU A 301 -18.63 8.93 38.90
N LEU A 302 -17.50 9.29 38.28
CA LEU A 302 -16.90 10.62 38.39
C LEU A 302 -17.85 11.71 37.85
N ILE A 303 -18.39 11.54 36.64
CA ILE A 303 -19.31 12.50 36.00
C ILE A 303 -20.58 12.65 36.84
N ASN A 304 -21.17 11.53 37.27
CA ASN A 304 -22.38 11.52 38.09
C ASN A 304 -22.19 12.22 39.43
N ASN A 305 -21.07 11.97 40.10
CA ASN A 305 -20.72 12.65 41.34
C ASN A 305 -20.46 14.13 41.11
N TYR A 306 -19.76 14.48 40.03
CA TYR A 306 -19.54 15.87 39.65
C TYR A 306 -20.85 16.63 39.50
N GLN A 307 -21.81 16.11 38.73
CA GLN A 307 -23.08 16.78 38.49
C GLN A 307 -23.87 16.97 39.79
N LYS A 308 -23.89 15.97 40.68
CA LYS A 308 -24.50 16.06 42.01
C LYS A 308 -23.81 17.07 42.92
N ASP A 309 -22.48 17.06 42.94
CA ASP A 309 -21.66 17.98 43.74
C ASP A 309 -21.82 19.43 43.24
N LYS A 310 -21.88 19.66 41.91
CA LYS A 310 -22.16 20.96 41.29
C LYS A 310 -23.56 21.46 41.68
N MET A 311 -24.60 20.64 41.53
CA MET A 311 -25.97 21.03 41.92
C MET A 311 -26.04 21.37 43.41
N THR A 312 -25.39 20.56 44.26
CA THR A 312 -25.32 20.82 45.71
C THR A 312 -24.60 22.13 46.02
N ALA A 313 -23.50 22.41 45.32
CA ALA A 313 -22.75 23.66 45.47
C ALA A 313 -23.57 24.88 45.04
N LEU A 314 -24.32 24.80 43.96
CA LEU A 314 -25.21 25.87 43.48
C LEU A 314 -26.38 26.11 44.45
N VAL A 315 -27.11 25.06 44.84
CA VAL A 315 -28.26 25.17 45.75
C VAL A 315 -27.86 25.73 47.12
N ASN A 316 -26.74 25.26 47.68
CA ASN A 316 -26.25 25.73 48.98
C ASN A 316 -25.42 27.02 48.89
N LEU A 317 -25.11 27.46 47.68
CA LEU A 317 -24.11 28.48 47.40
C LEU A 317 -22.80 28.18 48.17
N ASP A 318 -22.29 26.95 48.14
CA ASP A 318 -21.07 26.53 48.86
C ASP A 318 -20.14 25.72 47.95
N ASP A 319 -19.03 26.34 47.55
CA ASP A 319 -18.02 25.78 46.64
C ASP A 319 -17.22 24.63 47.27
N LYS A 320 -17.33 24.40 48.58
CA LYS A 320 -16.66 23.28 49.27
C LYS A 320 -17.15 21.91 48.81
N HIS A 321 -18.34 21.85 48.22
CA HIS A 321 -18.87 20.61 47.63
C HIS A 321 -18.15 20.22 46.34
N LEU A 322 -17.47 21.15 45.66
CA LEU A 322 -16.77 20.90 44.40
C LEU A 322 -15.49 20.08 44.61
N LYS A 323 -15.48 18.85 44.11
CA LYS A 323 -14.40 17.85 44.24
C LYS A 323 -13.99 17.28 42.88
N ASN A 324 -12.79 16.71 42.82
CA ASN A 324 -12.24 16.02 41.64
C ASN A 324 -12.26 16.88 40.36
N LEU A 325 -11.94 18.17 40.53
CA LEU A 325 -11.85 19.15 39.45
C LEU A 325 -10.41 19.61 39.28
N SER A 326 -10.06 20.05 38.08
CA SER A 326 -8.86 20.85 37.89
C SER A 326 -8.96 22.18 38.65
N ASN A 327 -7.80 22.73 39.02
CA ASN A 327 -7.76 23.95 39.83
C ASN A 327 -8.36 25.16 39.10
N SER A 328 -8.13 25.25 37.79
CA SER A 328 -8.72 26.27 36.91
C SER A 328 -10.24 26.18 36.92
N PHE A 329 -10.77 24.98 36.72
CA PHE A 329 -12.20 24.77 36.61
C PHE A 329 -12.92 25.00 37.94
N LYS A 330 -12.36 24.47 39.03
CA LYS A 330 -12.87 24.74 40.38
C LYS A 330 -12.95 26.25 40.66
N LYS A 331 -11.92 27.01 40.29
CA LYS A 331 -11.89 28.47 40.47
C LYS A 331 -12.98 29.16 39.64
N SER A 332 -13.26 28.69 38.43
CA SER A 332 -14.34 29.20 37.58
C SER A 332 -15.71 29.02 38.24
N LEU A 333 -16.05 27.79 38.64
CA LEU A 333 -17.32 27.49 39.32
C LEU A 333 -17.44 28.20 40.68
N SER A 334 -16.36 28.31 41.43
CA SER A 334 -16.36 29.05 42.70
C SER A 334 -16.69 30.53 42.50
N LYS A 335 -16.20 31.13 41.40
CA LYS A 335 -16.51 32.51 41.04
C LYS A 335 -17.98 32.68 40.69
N GLU A 336 -18.58 31.73 39.97
CA GLU A 336 -20.02 31.72 39.68
C GLU A 336 -20.85 31.70 40.97
N ILE A 337 -20.51 30.82 41.91
CA ILE A 337 -21.19 30.74 43.22
C ILE A 337 -21.04 32.06 44.01
N ILE A 338 -19.87 32.68 44.01
CA ILE A 338 -19.64 33.98 44.66
C ILE A 338 -20.50 35.07 44.01
N GLN A 339 -20.54 35.12 42.68
CA GLN A 339 -21.35 36.09 41.95
C GLN A 339 -22.85 35.91 42.21
N ALA A 340 -23.32 34.67 42.30
CA ALA A 340 -24.70 34.37 42.66
C ALA A 340 -25.05 34.92 44.05
N LYS A 341 -24.16 34.75 45.05
CA LYS A 341 -24.32 35.34 46.39
C LYS A 341 -24.41 36.87 46.34
N GLU A 342 -23.49 37.51 45.61
CA GLU A 342 -23.42 38.97 45.50
C GLU A 342 -24.66 39.57 44.81
N GLN A 343 -25.29 38.80 43.92
CA GLN A 343 -26.45 39.23 43.14
C GLN A 343 -27.78 38.71 43.69
N GLU A 344 -27.78 38.13 44.90
CA GLU A 344 -28.96 37.54 45.53
C GLU A 344 -29.69 36.51 44.65
N ARG A 345 -28.94 35.78 43.81
CA ARG A 345 -29.45 34.67 43.02
C ARG A 345 -29.49 33.41 43.86
N THR A 346 -30.53 32.61 43.69
CA THR A 346 -30.66 31.31 44.36
C THR A 346 -31.01 30.25 43.34
N TYR A 347 -30.68 29.00 43.66
CA TYR A 347 -30.92 27.86 42.79
C TYR A 347 -31.74 26.83 43.54
N ALA A 348 -32.59 26.10 42.84
CA ALA A 348 -33.26 24.92 43.35
C ALA A 348 -33.35 23.86 42.26
N GLY A 349 -33.26 22.60 42.66
CA GLY A 349 -33.19 21.50 41.72
C GLY A 349 -32.46 20.28 42.28
N GLN A 350 -32.46 19.22 41.49
CA GLN A 350 -31.69 18.01 41.75
C GLN A 350 -31.32 17.32 40.45
N VAL A 351 -30.21 16.60 40.45
CA VAL A 351 -29.84 15.74 39.33
C VAL A 351 -30.63 14.45 39.43
N LEU A 352 -31.32 14.08 38.35
CA LEU A 352 -32.14 12.88 38.23
C LEU A 352 -31.40 11.75 37.52
N GLY A 353 -30.49 12.08 36.60
CA GLY A 353 -29.74 11.08 35.86
C GLY A 353 -28.78 11.65 34.84
N THR A 354 -28.08 10.75 34.14
CA THR A 354 -27.21 11.09 33.02
C THR A 354 -27.30 10.02 31.93
N ARG A 355 -27.13 10.42 30.68
CA ARG A 355 -26.79 9.51 29.57
C ARG A 355 -25.43 9.95 29.01
N ILE A 356 -24.51 9.00 28.87
CA ILE A 356 -23.11 9.26 28.50
C ILE A 356 -22.79 8.43 27.25
N ASP A 357 -22.40 9.07 26.16
CA ASP A 357 -22.07 8.37 24.91
C ASP A 357 -20.55 8.20 24.74
N TYR A 358 -20.04 7.03 25.15
CA TYR A 358 -18.61 6.71 25.03
C TYR A 358 -18.15 6.47 23.58
N SER A 359 -19.06 6.18 22.64
CA SER A 359 -18.68 5.98 21.24
C SER A 359 -18.27 7.28 20.55
N LYS A 360 -18.68 8.42 21.12
CA LYS A 360 -18.33 9.77 20.68
C LYS A 360 -17.23 10.42 21.54
N ALA A 361 -16.52 9.63 22.36
CA ALA A 361 -15.41 10.14 23.15
C ALA A 361 -14.24 10.55 22.23
N LEU A 362 -13.66 11.72 22.48
CA LEU A 362 -12.57 12.29 21.69
C LEU A 362 -11.32 12.45 22.56
N TYR A 363 -10.16 12.09 22.03
CA TYR A 363 -8.87 12.25 22.70
C TYR A 363 -8.14 13.46 22.14
N GLU A 364 -7.51 14.22 23.04
CA GLU A 364 -6.54 15.23 22.67
C GLU A 364 -5.33 15.19 23.62
N GLU A 365 -4.16 15.47 23.05
CA GLU A 365 -2.96 15.77 23.83
C GLU A 365 -2.82 17.28 23.95
N GLY A 366 -2.90 17.80 25.16
CA GLY A 366 -2.69 19.22 25.42
C GLY A 366 -1.27 19.53 25.87
N GLU A 367 -1.02 20.82 26.10
CA GLU A 367 0.31 21.33 26.43
C GLU A 367 0.97 20.61 27.61
N GLY A 368 2.26 20.30 27.45
CA GLY A 368 3.05 19.64 28.49
C GLY A 368 2.81 18.14 28.64
N GLY A 369 2.22 17.48 27.63
CA GLY A 369 1.92 16.04 27.65
C GLY A 369 0.72 15.73 28.55
N ARG A 370 -0.23 16.66 28.66
CA ARG A 370 -1.48 16.44 29.39
C ARG A 370 -2.45 15.72 28.47
N HIS A 371 -3.18 14.76 29.02
CA HIS A 371 -4.06 13.91 28.23
C HIS A 371 -5.51 14.19 28.60
N TYR A 372 -6.33 14.54 27.61
CA TYR A 372 -7.74 14.81 27.84
C TYR A 372 -8.63 13.88 27.02
N VAL A 373 -9.82 13.66 27.57
CA VAL A 373 -10.91 12.98 26.89
C VAL A 373 -12.18 13.82 27.03
N THR A 374 -12.76 14.22 25.91
CA THR A 374 -14.04 14.91 25.86
C THR A 374 -15.15 13.92 25.56
N ILE A 375 -16.22 13.93 26.36
CA ILE A 375 -17.34 13.00 26.22
C ILE A 375 -18.66 13.78 26.24
N PRO A 376 -19.55 13.57 25.26
CA PRO A 376 -20.89 14.15 25.29
C PRO A 376 -21.75 13.46 26.36
N ILE A 377 -22.52 14.27 27.09
CA ILE A 377 -23.48 13.81 28.10
C ILE A 377 -24.83 14.53 27.97
N GLU A 378 -25.91 13.82 28.26
CA GLU A 378 -27.23 14.39 28.50
C GLU A 378 -27.47 14.38 30.00
N LEU A 379 -27.64 15.56 30.59
CA LEU A 379 -27.94 15.73 32.00
C LEU A 379 -29.45 15.81 32.19
N HIS A 380 -30.02 14.85 32.91
CA HIS A 380 -31.42 14.88 33.32
C HIS A 380 -31.52 15.47 34.73
N ARG A 381 -32.25 16.59 34.88
CA ARG A 381 -32.35 17.29 36.15
C ARG A 381 -33.69 18.00 36.33
N THR A 382 -34.02 18.34 37.57
CA THR A 382 -34.90 19.47 37.84
C THR A 382 -34.06 20.69 38.18
N TYR A 383 -34.45 21.86 37.66
CA TYR A 383 -33.67 23.08 37.86
C TYR A 383 -34.53 24.35 37.76
N VAL A 384 -34.16 25.35 38.55
CA VAL A 384 -34.60 26.74 38.41
C VAL A 384 -33.54 27.67 39.00
N GLU A 385 -33.20 28.73 38.25
CA GLU A 385 -32.47 29.89 38.75
C GLU A 385 -33.46 30.99 39.14
N ARG A 386 -33.37 31.46 40.38
CA ARG A 386 -34.27 32.44 40.97
C ARG A 386 -33.56 33.76 41.22
N TYR A 387 -34.20 34.82 40.76
CA TYR A 387 -33.86 36.22 40.93
C TYR A 387 -34.89 36.90 41.84
N PHE A 388 -34.74 38.22 42.03
CA PHE A 388 -35.66 38.98 42.88
C PHE A 388 -37.12 39.00 42.38
N PHE A 389 -37.36 38.75 41.09
CA PHE A 389 -38.69 38.83 40.46
C PHE A 389 -39.38 37.47 40.25
N ASN A 390 -38.68 36.34 40.45
CA ASN A 390 -39.21 34.97 40.27
C ASN A 390 -38.85 34.04 41.45
N LYS A 391 -38.85 34.57 42.68
CA LYS A 391 -38.44 33.83 43.90
C LYS A 391 -39.26 32.57 44.19
N ASP A 392 -40.51 32.54 43.74
CA ASP A 392 -41.46 31.44 44.01
C ASP A 392 -41.57 30.45 42.83
N GLU A 393 -40.72 30.57 41.81
CA GLU A 393 -40.73 29.65 40.67
C GLU A 393 -40.24 28.26 41.08
N GLU A 394 -40.99 27.22 40.72
CA GLU A 394 -40.67 25.84 41.06
C GLU A 394 -39.67 25.23 40.05
N PRO A 395 -38.77 24.33 40.48
CA PRO A 395 -37.87 23.63 39.56
C PRO A 395 -38.66 22.83 38.52
N THR A 396 -38.28 22.96 37.26
CA THR A 396 -38.85 22.17 36.16
C THR A 396 -37.88 21.09 35.72
N GLU A 397 -38.41 19.96 35.25
CA GLU A 397 -37.62 18.89 34.66
C GLU A 397 -37.11 19.30 33.27
N GLU A 398 -35.83 19.09 33.03
CA GLU A 398 -35.15 19.41 31.77
C GLU A 398 -34.05 18.40 31.45
N TYR A 399 -33.67 18.38 30.18
CA TYR A 399 -32.55 17.62 29.63
C TYR A 399 -31.57 18.61 29.02
N GLU A 400 -30.34 18.61 29.52
CA GLU A 400 -29.28 19.52 29.05
C GLU A 400 -28.20 18.73 28.33
N HIS A 401 -27.88 19.12 27.09
CA HIS A 401 -26.79 18.54 26.33
C HIS A 401 -25.48 19.25 26.66
N GLN A 402 -24.49 18.48 27.09
CA GLN A 402 -23.21 19.00 27.55
C GLN A 402 -22.06 18.16 26.98
N GLU A 403 -20.87 18.73 27.01
CA GLU A 403 -19.62 18.01 26.85
C GLU A 403 -18.81 18.13 28.14
N ILE A 404 -18.29 17.00 28.61
CA ILE A 404 -17.41 16.95 29.77
C ILE A 404 -16.00 16.64 29.28
N LYS A 405 -15.08 17.57 29.54
CA LYS A 405 -13.65 17.37 29.31
C LYS A 405 -13.01 16.82 30.57
N LEU A 406 -12.46 15.62 30.46
CA LEU A 406 -11.75 14.90 31.51
C LEU A 406 -10.25 15.06 31.31
N GLU A 407 -9.50 15.22 32.39
CA GLU A 407 -8.04 15.10 32.37
C GLU A 407 -7.63 13.83 33.09
N TYR A 408 -6.66 13.10 32.52
CA TYR A 408 -6.00 12.00 33.21
C TYR A 408 -4.71 12.46 33.90
N ILE A 409 -4.66 12.27 35.21
CA ILE A 409 -3.52 12.62 36.06
C ILE A 409 -2.63 11.39 36.21
N SER A 410 -1.64 11.27 35.32
CA SER A 410 -0.80 10.07 35.16
C SER A 410 -0.05 9.63 36.42
N ASP A 411 0.41 10.56 37.26
CA ASP A 411 1.15 10.25 38.51
C ASP A 411 0.25 9.67 39.62
N LYS A 412 -1.05 9.93 39.54
CA LYS A 412 -2.05 9.45 40.50
C LYS A 412 -2.98 8.38 39.93
N GLU A 413 -2.86 8.11 38.64
CA GLU A 413 -3.72 7.21 37.89
C GLU A 413 -5.22 7.52 38.04
N GLU A 414 -5.57 8.81 38.14
CA GLU A 414 -6.92 9.29 38.40
C GLU A 414 -7.46 10.20 37.28
N TRP A 415 -8.77 10.17 37.08
CA TRP A 415 -9.47 11.13 36.22
C TRP A 415 -10.03 12.28 37.05
N ILE A 416 -9.97 13.49 36.50
CA ILE A 416 -10.63 14.68 37.05
C ILE A 416 -11.44 15.40 35.97
N ILE A 417 -12.43 16.19 36.36
CA ILE A 417 -13.14 17.07 35.43
C ILE A 417 -12.31 18.35 35.22
N ASP A 418 -11.96 18.65 33.98
CA ASP A 418 -11.22 19.85 33.61
C ASP A 418 -12.12 20.94 33.03
N GLN A 419 -13.21 20.57 32.35
CA GLN A 419 -14.15 21.53 31.78
C GLN A 419 -15.53 20.91 31.56
N GLU A 420 -16.53 21.77 31.51
CA GLU A 420 -17.90 21.47 31.08
C GLU A 420 -18.33 22.59 30.14
N ASP A 421 -18.83 22.22 28.96
CA ASP A 421 -19.36 23.16 27.97
C ASP A 421 -20.76 22.71 27.53
N SER A 422 -21.60 23.67 27.16
CA SER A 422 -22.89 23.37 26.55
C SER A 422 -22.68 22.88 25.11
N TYR A 423 -23.30 21.76 24.75
CA TYR A 423 -23.19 21.19 23.42
C TYR A 423 -24.30 21.72 22.50
N TYR A 424 -23.98 22.71 21.67
CA TYR A 424 -24.93 23.34 20.73
C TYR A 424 -24.98 22.67 19.36
N GLY A 425 -24.18 21.63 19.11
CA GLY A 425 -23.97 21.02 17.79
C GLY A 425 -24.76 19.73 17.51
N ALA A 426 -25.64 19.29 18.41
CA ALA A 426 -26.42 18.08 18.21
C ALA A 426 -27.49 18.31 17.13
N ASP A 427 -27.35 17.66 15.97
CA ASP A 427 -28.53 17.30 15.19
C ASP A 427 -29.36 16.36 16.07
N GLU A 428 -30.57 16.78 16.49
CA GLU A 428 -31.38 16.07 17.50
C GLU A 428 -31.63 14.60 17.12
N ASP A 429 -31.54 14.27 15.84
CA ASP A 429 -31.80 12.95 15.30
C ASP A 429 -30.73 11.89 15.65
N ASP A 430 -29.47 12.27 15.93
CA ASP A 430 -28.35 11.34 16.19
C ASP A 430 -27.69 11.47 17.58
N TYR A 431 -28.23 12.32 18.46
CA TYR A 431 -27.70 12.48 19.80
C TYR A 431 -28.09 11.30 20.72
N MET A 432 -27.11 10.71 21.42
CA MET A 432 -27.30 9.61 22.37
C MET A 432 -28.03 8.37 21.78
N LYS A 433 -27.82 8.06 20.49
CA LYS A 433 -28.44 6.90 19.83
C LYS A 433 -27.56 5.65 19.78
N SER A 434 -26.27 5.78 20.14
CA SER A 434 -25.32 4.67 20.13
C SER A 434 -25.69 3.56 21.11
N GLU A 435 -25.39 2.31 20.76
CA GLU A 435 -25.51 1.17 21.68
C GLU A 435 -24.50 1.24 22.84
N GLU A 436 -23.48 2.09 22.74
CA GLU A 436 -22.47 2.33 23.77
C GLU A 436 -22.88 3.41 24.79
N VAL A 437 -24.12 3.92 24.71
CA VAL A 437 -24.66 4.88 25.68
C VAL A 437 -24.88 4.21 27.04
N VAL A 438 -24.35 4.84 28.09
CA VAL A 438 -24.56 4.41 29.48
C VAL A 438 -25.52 5.38 30.16
N GLU A 439 -26.67 4.85 30.57
CA GLU A 439 -27.71 5.57 31.29
C GLU A 439 -27.63 5.32 32.80
N THR A 440 -27.81 6.38 33.58
CA THR A 440 -27.93 6.32 35.04
C THR A 440 -29.13 7.13 35.51
N GLU A 441 -29.93 6.55 36.41
CA GLU A 441 -30.99 7.24 37.17
C GLU A 441 -30.64 7.23 38.67
N PHE A 442 -31.06 8.24 39.43
CA PHE A 442 -30.67 8.47 40.84
C PHE A 442 -31.79 8.39 41.86
#